data_AF-A0A094D6X5-F1
#
_entry.id   AF-A0A094D6X5-F1
#
_cell.length_a   1.000
_cell.length_b   1.000
_cell.length_c   1.000
_cell.angle_alpha   90.00
_cell.angle_beta   90.00
_cell.angle_gamma   90.00
#
_symmetry.space_group_name_H-M   'P 1'
#
loop_
_entity.id
_entity.type
_entity.pdbx_description
1 polymer ?
#
loop_
_entity_poly.entity_id
_entity_poly.type
_entity_poly.pdbx_seq_one_letter_code
_entity_poly.pdbx_strand_id
1 'polypeptide(L)'
;MNAPDRFELFLLGDGEKKITEAVDTRTPNSSIFTILKEDHTLANLLRAHLLKDPHVTFAGYRVPHPLFATIELRVQTDGTLTPKEAVIAVSKSLVAELAQLSREFTKEFELRKMVTGAAADTNQGQQ
;
A
#
# COMPACT_ATOMS: atom_id res chain seq x y z
N MET A 1 9.53 29.70 12.59
CA MET A 1 8.40 29.09 13.32
C MET A 1 7.19 29.04 12.37
N ASN A 2 7.30 28.29 11.26
CA ASN A 2 6.27 28.14 10.21
C ASN A 2 6.21 26.68 9.72
N ALA A 3 6.75 25.75 10.51
CA ALA A 3 6.69 24.34 10.16
C ALA A 3 5.30 23.82 10.54
N PRO A 4 4.60 23.10 9.64
CA PRO A 4 3.32 22.49 9.97
C PRO A 4 3.50 21.42 11.05
N ASP A 5 2.41 21.09 11.73
CA ASP A 5 2.46 20.06 12.76
C ASP A 5 2.67 18.68 12.15
N ARG A 6 3.48 17.84 12.80
CA ARG A 6 3.86 16.52 12.24
C ARG A 6 2.68 15.57 12.08
N PHE A 7 1.62 15.73 12.86
CA PHE A 7 0.43 14.88 12.77
C PHE A 7 -0.37 15.13 11.48
N GLU A 8 -0.24 16.32 10.88
CA GLU A 8 -0.90 16.68 9.62
C GLU A 8 -0.42 15.83 8.44
N LEU A 9 0.65 15.06 8.59
CA LEU A 9 1.15 14.14 7.57
C LEU A 9 0.28 12.89 7.41
N PHE A 10 -0.43 12.46 8.46
CA PHE A 10 -1.19 11.21 8.47
C PHE A 10 -2.63 11.36 8.97
N LEU A 11 -2.96 12.43 9.71
CA LEU A 11 -4.33 12.75 10.11
C LEU A 11 -5.01 13.64 9.07
N LEU A 12 -6.25 13.29 8.74
CA LEU A 12 -7.11 14.12 7.90
C LEU A 12 -7.61 15.32 8.69
N GLY A 13 -7.69 16.48 8.03
CA GLY A 13 -8.35 17.66 8.57
C GLY A 13 -9.88 17.54 8.53
N ASP A 14 -10.54 18.50 9.17
CA ASP A 14 -12.00 18.55 9.21
C ASP A 14 -12.59 18.68 7.80
N GLY A 15 -13.43 17.72 7.41
CA GLY A 15 -14.10 17.69 6.10
C GLY A 15 -13.24 17.15 4.94
N GLU A 16 -11.99 16.77 5.17
CA GLU A 16 -11.15 16.17 4.14
C GLU A 16 -11.54 14.71 3.85
N LYS A 17 -11.67 14.37 2.55
CA LYS A 17 -11.88 12.98 2.12
C LYS A 17 -10.54 12.31 1.86
N LYS A 18 -10.33 11.12 2.41
CA LYS A 18 -9.10 10.34 2.21
C LYS A 18 -8.77 10.12 0.74
N ILE A 19 -9.77 9.78 -0.06
CA ILE A 19 -9.63 9.46 -1.49
C ILE A 19 -10.67 10.26 -2.27
N THR A 20 -10.23 10.90 -3.35
CA THR A 20 -11.11 11.49 -4.36
C THR A 20 -10.74 10.92 -5.73
N GLU A 21 -11.75 10.69 -6.57
CA GLU A 21 -11.59 10.19 -7.93
C GLU A 21 -11.97 11.29 -8.92
N ALA A 22 -11.11 11.52 -9.90
CA ALA A 22 -11.40 12.37 -11.05
C ALA A 22 -11.16 11.56 -12.34
N VAL A 23 -12.17 11.50 -13.21
CA VAL A 23 -12.03 10.85 -14.52
C VAL A 23 -11.11 11.71 -15.39
N ASP A 24 -10.08 11.08 -15.97
CA ASP A 24 -9.16 11.76 -16.89
C ASP A 24 -9.76 11.79 -18.29
N THR A 25 -10.21 12.96 -18.73
CA THR A 25 -10.85 13.14 -20.04
C THR A 25 -9.87 13.05 -21.21
N ARG A 26 -8.56 13.08 -20.96
CA ARG A 26 -7.54 13.03 -22.01
C ARG A 26 -7.35 11.64 -22.60
N THR A 27 -7.70 10.61 -21.83
CA THR A 27 -7.44 9.21 -22.20
C THR A 27 -8.65 8.36 -21.82
N PRO A 28 -9.17 7.49 -22.71
CA PRO A 28 -10.31 6.66 -22.37
C PRO A 28 -9.99 5.71 -21.22
N ASN A 29 -11.00 5.37 -20.42
CA ASN A 29 -10.91 4.42 -19.31
C ASN A 29 -9.77 4.74 -18.32
N SER A 30 -9.55 6.02 -18.04
CA SER A 30 -8.51 6.50 -17.14
C SER A 30 -9.14 7.30 -15.99
N SER A 31 -8.72 7.00 -14.76
CA SER A 31 -9.07 7.79 -13.56
C SER A 31 -7.80 8.19 -12.81
N ILE A 32 -7.84 9.37 -12.20
CA ILE A 32 -6.84 9.88 -11.28
C ILE A 32 -7.43 9.84 -9.88
N PHE A 33 -6.79 9.10 -8.99
CA PHE A 33 -7.13 8.98 -7.59
C PHE A 33 -6.17 9.86 -6.78
N THR A 34 -6.71 10.89 -6.13
CA THR A 34 -5.95 11.70 -5.17
C THR A 34 -6.14 11.09 -3.79
N ILE A 35 -5.05 10.67 -3.16
CA ILE A 35 -5.06 10.09 -1.82
C ILE A 35 -4.33 11.04 -0.88
N LEU A 36 -5.06 11.53 0.12
CA LEU A 36 -4.56 12.45 1.12
C LEU A 36 -3.92 11.69 2.28
N LYS A 37 -2.94 12.33 2.91
CA LYS A 37 -2.25 11.85 4.11
C LYS A 37 -1.59 10.48 3.90
N GLU A 38 -1.01 10.29 2.73
CA GLU A 38 -0.29 9.07 2.31
C GLU A 38 0.96 9.46 1.53
N ASP A 39 1.91 8.53 1.44
CA ASP A 39 3.21 8.74 0.81
C ASP A 39 3.59 7.63 -0.18
N HIS A 40 4.88 7.57 -0.52
CA HIS A 40 5.45 6.57 -1.42
C HIS A 40 5.21 5.13 -0.98
N THR A 41 5.00 4.88 0.32
CA THR A 41 4.79 3.54 0.88
C THR A 41 3.58 2.88 0.23
N LEU A 42 2.40 3.51 0.35
CA LEU A 42 1.17 3.01 -0.23
C LEU A 42 1.18 3.15 -1.76
N ALA A 43 1.65 4.29 -2.27
CA ALA A 43 1.58 4.60 -3.69
C ALA A 43 2.40 3.63 -4.55
N ASN A 44 3.63 3.35 -4.14
CA ASN A 44 4.51 2.45 -4.87
C ASN A 44 4.01 1.01 -4.81
N LEU A 45 3.48 0.58 -3.65
CA LEU A 45 2.91 -0.74 -3.48
C LEU A 45 1.71 -0.96 -4.41
N LEU A 46 0.76 -0.02 -4.42
CA LEU A 46 -0.40 -0.08 -5.31
C LEU A 46 0.02 -0.08 -6.79
N ARG A 47 0.91 0.84 -7.18
CA ARG A 47 1.42 0.91 -8.57
C ARG A 47 2.05 -0.40 -9.01
N ALA A 48 2.92 -0.99 -8.19
CA ALA A 48 3.62 -2.21 -8.54
C ALA A 48 2.69 -3.40 -8.72
N HIS A 49 1.60 -3.49 -7.94
CA HIS A 49 0.62 -4.56 -8.08
C HIS A 49 -0.40 -4.31 -9.18
N LEU A 50 -0.81 -3.06 -9.41
CA LEU A 50 -1.65 -2.68 -10.55
C LEU A 50 -1.00 -3.04 -11.89
N LEU A 51 0.31 -2.86 -12.03
CA LEU A 51 1.03 -3.25 -13.25
C LEU A 51 1.14 -4.77 -13.47
N LYS A 52 0.77 -5.60 -12.48
CA LYS A 52 0.69 -7.06 -12.64
C LYS A 52 -0.65 -7.51 -13.19
N ASP A 53 -1.68 -6.68 -13.11
CA ASP A 53 -3.01 -7.00 -13.61
C ASP A 53 -3.03 -6.85 -15.15
N PRO A 54 -3.37 -7.91 -15.92
CA PRO A 54 -3.36 -7.86 -17.37
C PRO A 54 -4.37 -6.87 -17.97
N HIS A 55 -5.40 -6.48 -17.22
CA HIS A 55 -6.42 -5.54 -17.66
C HIS A 55 -6.04 -4.07 -17.40
N VAL A 56 -4.96 -3.83 -16.67
CA VAL A 56 -4.41 -2.49 -16.43
C VAL A 56 -3.38 -2.18 -17.51
N THR A 57 -3.71 -1.22 -18.36
CA THR A 57 -2.81 -0.75 -19.43
C THR A 57 -1.76 0.22 -18.90
N PHE A 58 -2.11 1.05 -17.91
CA PHE A 58 -1.19 1.99 -17.30
C PHE A 58 -1.48 2.18 -15.82
N ALA A 59 -0.43 2.19 -15.01
CA ALA A 59 -0.49 2.64 -13.62
C ALA A 59 0.77 3.44 -13.27
N GLY A 60 0.56 4.67 -12.80
CA GLY A 60 1.63 5.57 -12.40
C GLY A 60 1.18 6.44 -11.24
N TYR A 61 2.10 6.79 -10.35
CA TYR A 61 1.81 7.72 -9.27
C TYR A 61 2.83 8.85 -9.23
N ARG A 62 2.45 9.97 -8.64
CA ARG A 62 3.35 11.09 -8.33
C ARG A 62 2.98 11.73 -7.01
N VAL A 63 3.98 12.29 -6.33
CA VAL A 63 3.79 13.23 -5.22
C VAL A 63 3.93 14.63 -5.84
N PRO A 64 2.85 15.44 -5.91
CA PRO A 64 2.90 16.74 -6.57
C PRO A 64 3.93 17.69 -5.94
N HIS A 65 4.08 17.63 -4.62
CA HIS A 65 5.04 18.42 -3.87
C HIS A 65 5.40 17.72 -2.54
N PRO A 66 6.68 17.66 -2.13
CA PRO A 66 7.12 16.92 -0.94
C PRO A 66 6.63 17.49 0.40
N LEU A 67 6.20 18.75 0.44
CA LEU A 67 5.67 19.38 1.67
C LEU A 67 4.28 18.88 2.06
N PHE A 68 3.54 18.27 1.14
CA PHE A 68 2.20 17.77 1.39
C PHE A 68 2.19 16.26 1.24
N ALA A 69 1.66 15.57 2.24
CA ALA A 69 1.43 14.13 2.19
C ALA A 69 0.24 13.83 1.29
N THR A 70 0.39 14.03 -0.03
CA THR A 70 -0.64 13.80 -1.04
C THR A 70 -0.03 13.07 -2.21
N ILE A 71 -0.70 12.00 -2.63
CA ILE A 71 -0.32 11.24 -3.82
C ILE A 71 -1.43 11.32 -4.86
N GLU A 72 -1.02 11.37 -6.13
CA GLU A 72 -1.93 11.21 -7.27
C GLU A 72 -1.57 9.91 -7.97
N LEU A 73 -2.51 8.96 -7.98
CA LEU A 73 -2.40 7.67 -8.66
C LEU A 73 -3.28 7.69 -9.90
N ARG A 74 -2.66 7.59 -11.08
CA ARG A 74 -3.35 7.47 -12.36
C ARG A 74 -3.39 6.01 -12.78
N VAL A 75 -4.59 5.53 -13.10
CA VAL A 75 -4.84 4.16 -13.55
C VAL A 75 -5.66 4.20 -14.84
N GLN A 76 -5.22 3.43 -15.83
CA GLN A 76 -5.90 3.23 -17.09
C GLN A 76 -6.11 1.74 -17.32
N THR A 77 -7.31 1.36 -17.75
CA THR A 77 -7.68 -0.03 -18.05
C THR A 77 -8.02 -0.21 -19.53
N ASP A 78 -8.09 -1.47 -19.95
CA ASP A 78 -8.50 -1.88 -21.30
C ASP A 78 -10.00 -1.70 -21.59
N GLY A 79 -10.79 -1.34 -20.57
CA GLY A 79 -12.25 -1.16 -20.65
C GLY A 79 -13.07 -2.38 -20.23
N THR A 80 -12.42 -3.53 -19.96
CA THR A 80 -13.10 -4.72 -19.41
C THR A 80 -13.52 -4.51 -17.95
N LEU A 81 -12.75 -3.69 -17.23
CA LEU A 81 -13.00 -3.25 -15.86
C LEU A 81 -12.76 -1.76 -15.73
N THR A 82 -13.49 -1.13 -14.82
CA THR A 82 -13.26 0.29 -14.51
C THR A 82 -11.95 0.45 -13.72
N PRO A 83 -11.25 1.59 -13.85
CA PRO A 83 -10.05 1.87 -13.05
C PRO A 83 -10.28 1.73 -11.54
N LYS A 84 -11.47 2.11 -11.07
CA LYS A 84 -11.88 1.97 -9.67
C LYS A 84 -11.96 0.50 -9.24
N GLU A 85 -12.57 -0.36 -10.05
CA GLU A 85 -12.64 -1.79 -9.77
C GLU A 85 -11.26 -2.44 -9.75
N ALA A 86 -10.38 -2.07 -10.69
CA ALA A 86 -9.00 -2.53 -10.72
C ALA A 86 -8.27 -2.21 -9.41
N VAL A 87 -8.37 -0.96 -8.93
CA VAL A 87 -7.76 -0.54 -7.66
C VAL A 87 -8.32 -1.33 -6.47
N ILE A 88 -9.63 -1.55 -6.42
CA ILE A 88 -10.27 -2.33 -5.34
C ILE A 88 -9.83 -3.79 -5.38
N ALA A 89 -9.81 -4.42 -6.56
CA ALA A 89 -9.42 -5.81 -6.73
C ALA A 89 -7.96 -6.03 -6.29
N VAL A 90 -7.05 -5.18 -6.76
CA VAL A 90 -5.64 -5.22 -6.36
C VAL A 90 -5.46 -4.97 -4.87
N SER A 91 -6.20 -4.01 -4.28
CA SER A 91 -6.14 -3.76 -2.84
C SER A 91 -6.56 -4.97 -2.02
N LYS A 92 -7.60 -5.71 -2.45
CA LYS A 92 -8.03 -6.94 -1.79
C LYS A 92 -7.00 -8.05 -1.91
N SER A 93 -6.39 -8.22 -3.09
CA SER A 93 -5.29 -9.19 -3.29
C SER A 93 -4.12 -8.89 -2.37
N LEU A 94 -3.71 -7.62 -2.31
CA LEU A 94 -2.62 -7.14 -1.45
C LEU A 94 -2.86 -7.47 0.03
N VAL A 95 -4.07 -7.22 0.54
CA VAL A 95 -4.41 -7.55 1.93
C VAL A 95 -4.30 -9.06 2.18
N ALA A 96 -4.76 -9.89 1.24
CA ALA A 96 -4.66 -11.34 1.35
C ALA A 96 -3.20 -11.84 1.32
N GLU A 97 -2.38 -11.29 0.42
CA GLU A 97 -0.94 -11.59 0.30
C GLU A 97 -0.18 -11.21 1.58
N LEU A 98 -0.41 -10.01 2.12
CA LEU A 98 0.22 -9.57 3.37
C LEU A 98 -0.25 -10.40 4.57
N ALA A 99 -1.52 -10.80 4.61
CA ALA A 99 -2.04 -11.69 5.64
C ALA A 99 -1.38 -13.08 5.57
N GLN A 100 -1.13 -13.59 4.37
CA GLN A 100 -0.39 -14.84 4.18
C GLN A 100 1.05 -14.71 4.66
N LEU A 101 1.76 -13.65 4.24
CA LEU A 101 3.12 -13.38 4.69
C LEU A 101 3.20 -13.29 6.22
N SER A 102 2.27 -12.58 6.86
CA SER A 102 2.22 -12.46 8.32
C SER A 102 2.08 -13.84 9.00
N ARG A 103 1.17 -14.70 8.52
CA ARG A 103 1.00 -16.05 9.08
C ARG A 103 2.23 -16.92 8.92
N GLU A 104 2.82 -16.93 7.73
CA GLU A 104 4.02 -17.72 7.43
C GLU A 104 5.22 -17.25 8.24
N PHE A 105 5.40 -15.92 8.34
CA PHE A 105 6.44 -15.32 9.16
C PHE A 105 6.29 -15.68 10.64
N THR A 106 5.10 -15.51 11.23
CA THR A 106 4.85 -15.85 12.63
C THR A 106 5.07 -17.33 12.90
N LYS A 107 4.60 -18.21 12.00
CA LYS A 107 4.83 -19.66 12.13
C LYS A 107 6.32 -19.98 12.19
N GLU A 108 7.11 -19.49 11.24
CA GLU A 108 8.54 -19.75 11.17
C GLU A 108 9.30 -19.13 12.35
N PHE A 109 8.88 -17.94 12.79
CA PHE A 109 9.46 -17.28 13.95
C PHE A 109 9.28 -18.09 15.24
N GLU A 110 8.07 -18.59 15.51
CA GLU A 110 7.79 -19.41 16.69
C GLU A 110 8.53 -20.76 16.64
N LEU A 111 8.59 -21.42 15.47
CA LEU A 111 9.33 -22.66 15.29
C LEU A 111 10.82 -22.47 15.61
N ARG A 112 11.45 -21.39 15.13
CA ARG A 112 12.86 -21.11 15.40
C ARG A 112 13.13 -20.76 16.86
N LYS A 113 12.22 -20.03 17.52
CA LYS A 113 12.31 -19.71 18.94
C LYS A 113 12.30 -20.95 19.83
N MET A 114 11.49 -21.97 19.49
CA MET A 114 11.47 -23.24 20.21
C MET A 114 12.81 -24.00 20.07
N VAL A 115 13.39 -24.02 18.87
CA VAL A 115 14.67 -24.69 18.61
C VAL A 115 15.83 -24.00 19.35
N THR A 116 15.89 -22.67 19.32
CA THR A 116 16.95 -21.92 20.02
C THR A 116 16.78 -21.94 21.54
N GLY A 117 15.55 -21.96 22.05
CA GLY A 117 15.27 -22.15 23.48
C GLY A 117 15.72 -23.53 23.99
N ALA A 118 15.44 -24.60 23.25
CA ALA A 118 15.86 -25.96 23.60
C ALA A 118 17.40 -26.13 23.58
N ALA A 119 18.10 -25.40 22.71
CA ALA A 119 19.57 -25.39 22.67
C ALA A 119 20.22 -24.62 23.84
N ALA A 120 19.49 -23.71 24.49
CA ALA A 120 19.97 -22.98 25.66
C ALA A 120 19.86 -23.80 26.96
N ASP A 121 18.79 -24.59 27.11
CA ASP A 121 18.58 -25.45 28.29
C ASP A 121 19.53 -26.66 28.34
N THR A 122 19.97 -27.17 27.17
CA THR A 122 20.89 -28.31 27.11
C THR A 122 22.32 -27.98 27.60
N ASN A 123 22.72 -26.70 27.61
CA ASN A 123 24.04 -26.27 28.07
C ASN A 123 24.11 -25.93 29.58
N GLN A 124 22.99 -25.88 30.31
CA GLN A 124 22.99 -25.61 31.76
C GLN A 124 23.00 -26.87 32.63
N GLY A 125 22.86 -28.07 32.03
CA GLY A 125 22.86 -29.36 32.74
C GLY A 125 24.22 -30.08 32.85
N GLN A 126 25.32 -29.45 32.40
CA GLN A 126 26.68 -30.00 32.47
C GLN A 126 27.65 -29.01 33.14
N GLN A 127 27.43 -28.71 34.43
CA GLN A 127 28.45 -28.21 35.34
C GLN A 127 28.27 -28.86 36.72
#